data_AF-A0A4Y2MJF3-F1
#
_entry.id   AF-A0A4Y2MJF3-F1
#
_cell.length_a   1.000
_cell.length_b   1.000
_cell.length_c   1.000
_cell.angle_alpha   90.00
_cell.angle_beta   90.00
_cell.angle_gamma   90.00
#
_symmetry.space_group_name_H-M   'P 1'
#
loop_
_entity.id
_entity.type
_entity.pdbx_description
1 polymer ?
#
loop_
_entity_poly.entity_id
_entity_poly.type
_entity_poly.pdbx_seq_one_letter_code
_entity_poly.pdbx_strand_id
1 'polypeptide(L)'
;YESGQAKIGAHKDDEPSLDPSVDNATLSFGACRDMIFSKKGCKSVRQALEAGSLLLMHDQKEWTHAIPPQPCVKEPRISLTFRRVWSSLQQSLDEMERDYSIPLCKRLRRD
;
A
#
# COMPACT_ATOMS: atom_id res chain seq x y z
N TYR A 1 3.89 17.54 -0.95
CA TYR A 1 5.31 17.74 -1.26
C TYR A 1 5.48 19.15 -1.80
N GLU A 2 6.09 20.05 -1.03
CA GLU A 2 6.20 21.47 -1.42
C GLU A 2 7.15 21.70 -2.60
N SER A 3 8.19 20.88 -2.72
CA SER A 3 9.14 20.89 -3.83
C SER A 3 9.79 19.52 -4.03
N GLY A 4 10.70 19.43 -4.99
CA GLY A 4 11.57 18.30 -5.22
C GLY A 4 12.45 17.89 -4.03
N GLN A 5 12.64 18.76 -3.03
CA GLN A 5 13.40 18.43 -1.81
C GLN A 5 12.61 17.54 -0.85
N ALA A 6 11.28 17.68 -0.83
CA ALA A 6 10.41 16.84 -0.01
C ALA A 6 10.49 15.39 -0.49
N LYS A 7 10.66 14.46 0.46
CA LYS A 7 10.88 13.04 0.20
C LYS A 7 10.11 12.19 1.21
N ILE A 8 9.83 10.95 0.84
CA ILE A 8 9.46 9.90 1.79
C ILE A 8 10.42 8.73 1.55
N GLY A 9 11.04 8.25 2.64
CA GLY A 9 11.97 7.12 2.59
C GLY A 9 11.28 5.82 2.18
N ALA A 10 12.08 4.79 1.95
CA ALA A 10 11.53 3.46 1.66
C ALA A 10 10.71 2.98 2.87
N HIS A 11 9.44 2.68 2.62
CA HIS A 11 8.49 2.17 3.62
C HIS A 11 7.50 1.22 2.96
N LYS A 12 6.73 0.52 3.79
CA LYS A 12 5.58 -0.28 3.38
C LYS A 12 4.31 0.35 3.94
N ASP A 13 3.20 0.07 3.31
CA ASP A 13 1.87 0.38 3.84
C ASP A 13 1.29 -0.87 4.50
N ASP A 14 1.89 -1.32 5.61
CA ASP A 14 1.55 -2.57 6.31
C ASP A 14 1.03 -2.35 7.75
N GLU A 15 0.46 -1.18 8.00
CA GLU A 15 -0.16 -0.85 9.29
C GLU A 15 -1.27 -1.86 9.65
N PRO A 16 -1.33 -2.38 10.89
CA PRO A 16 -2.30 -3.41 11.30
C PRO A 16 -3.78 -3.02 11.16
N SER A 17 -4.09 -1.73 11.05
CA SER A 17 -5.45 -1.22 10.89
C SER A 17 -5.96 -1.26 9.44
N LEU A 18 -5.09 -1.55 8.48
CA LEU A 18 -5.43 -1.59 7.06
C LEU A 18 -5.93 -2.98 6.65
N ASP A 19 -6.96 -3.01 5.81
CA ASP A 19 -7.45 -4.24 5.18
C ASP A 19 -6.45 -4.69 4.09
N PRO A 20 -5.70 -5.80 4.30
CA PRO A 20 -4.67 -6.24 3.37
C PRO A 20 -5.23 -6.90 2.11
N SER A 21 -6.56 -7.12 2.03
CA SER A 21 -7.22 -7.69 0.86
C SER A 21 -7.60 -6.65 -0.21
N VAL A 22 -7.45 -5.36 0.10
CA VAL A 22 -7.83 -4.25 -0.77
C VAL A 22 -6.60 -3.47 -1.21
N ASP A 23 -6.56 -3.12 -2.51
CA ASP A 23 -5.47 -2.34 -3.08
C ASP A 23 -5.49 -0.88 -2.58
N ASN A 24 -4.30 -0.30 -2.40
CA ASN A 24 -4.16 1.12 -2.13
C ASN A 24 -4.20 1.91 -3.45
N ALA A 25 -5.00 2.96 -3.49
CA ALA A 25 -5.15 3.81 -4.66
C ALA A 25 -4.52 5.19 -4.40
N THR A 26 -3.56 5.60 -5.23
CA THR A 26 -2.91 6.91 -5.12
C THR A 26 -3.20 7.79 -6.32
N LEU A 27 -3.85 8.93 -6.09
CA LEU A 27 -4.03 10.00 -7.07
C LEU A 27 -2.96 11.07 -6.91
N SER A 28 -2.38 11.51 -8.03
CA SER A 28 -1.32 12.52 -8.05
C SER A 28 -1.79 13.80 -8.73
N PHE A 29 -1.51 14.95 -8.12
CA PHE A 29 -1.78 16.27 -8.69
C PHE A 29 -0.54 17.17 -8.58
N GLY A 30 -0.38 18.09 -9.53
CA GLY A 30 0.77 19.00 -9.58
C GLY A 30 2.01 18.36 -10.19
N ALA A 31 3.19 18.67 -9.64
CA ALA A 31 4.46 18.29 -10.24
C ALA A 31 4.64 16.77 -10.38
N CYS A 32 5.21 16.33 -11.52
CA CYS A 32 5.60 14.94 -11.71
C CYS A 32 6.70 14.55 -10.72
N ARG A 33 6.57 13.39 -10.09
CA ARG A 33 7.60 12.83 -9.21
C ARG A 33 7.76 11.35 -9.46
N ASP A 34 9.01 10.92 -9.51
CA ASP A 34 9.31 9.50 -9.51
C ASP A 34 9.00 8.85 -8.16
N MET A 35 8.43 7.65 -8.23
CA MET A 35 8.27 6.70 -7.14
C MET A 35 9.09 5.46 -7.43
N ILE A 36 9.84 4.98 -6.44
CA ILE A 36 10.67 3.79 -6.56
C ILE A 36 9.99 2.66 -5.80
N PHE A 37 9.78 1.52 -6.44
CA PHE A 37 9.27 0.28 -5.86
C PHE A 37 10.39 -0.75 -5.78
N SER A 38 10.49 -1.44 -4.65
CA SER A 38 11.51 -2.48 -4.44
C SER A 38 10.91 -3.69 -3.72
N LYS A 39 11.34 -4.89 -4.14
CA LYS A 39 11.01 -6.17 -3.51
C LYS A 39 12.27 -7.02 -3.40
N LYS A 40 12.42 -7.77 -2.31
CA LYS A 40 13.60 -8.61 -2.08
C LYS A 40 13.74 -9.64 -3.20
N GLY A 41 14.93 -9.73 -3.80
CA GLY A 41 15.22 -10.63 -4.92
C GLY A 41 14.72 -10.14 -6.28
N CYS A 42 14.12 -8.95 -6.37
CA CYS A 42 13.67 -8.33 -7.61
C CYS A 42 14.45 -7.05 -7.89
N LYS A 43 14.53 -6.66 -9.17
CA LYS A 43 15.06 -5.36 -9.58
C LYS A 43 14.05 -4.26 -9.21
N SER A 44 14.53 -3.16 -8.63
CA SER A 44 13.68 -2.01 -8.33
C SER A 44 13.12 -1.38 -9.61
N VAL A 45 11.89 -0.90 -9.52
CA VAL A 45 11.16 -0.24 -10.60
C VAL A 45 10.98 1.23 -10.24
N ARG A 46 11.12 2.11 -11.24
CA ARG A 46 10.89 3.54 -11.11
C ARG A 46 9.69 3.91 -11.97
N GLN A 47 8.69 4.53 -11.35
CA GLN A 47 7.47 4.97 -12.02
C GLN A 47 7.32 6.48 -11.86
N ALA A 48 7.18 7.19 -12.98
CA ALA A 48 6.82 8.60 -12.97
C ALA A 48 5.33 8.75 -12.61
N LEU A 49 5.02 9.60 -11.64
CA LEU A 49 3.65 9.92 -11.24
C LEU A 49 3.29 11.32 -11.72
N GLU A 50 2.63 11.38 -12.87
CA GLU A 50 2.21 12.62 -13.53
C GLU A 50 0.93 13.20 -12.90
N ALA A 51 0.63 14.46 -13.20
CA ALA A 51 -0.63 15.07 -12.79
C ALA A 51 -1.82 14.31 -13.38
N GLY A 52 -2.82 13.99 -12.54
CA GLY A 52 -4.01 13.24 -12.93
C GLY A 52 -3.80 11.72 -12.99
N SER A 53 -2.59 11.21 -12.73
CA SER A 53 -2.34 9.77 -12.69
C SER A 53 -3.00 9.10 -11.48
N LEU A 54 -3.56 7.92 -11.71
CA LEU A 54 -3.99 6.97 -10.69
C LEU A 54 -3.02 5.79 -10.67
N LEU A 55 -2.44 5.54 -9.50
CA LEU A 55 -1.62 4.36 -9.23
C LEU A 55 -2.39 3.42 -8.30
N LEU A 56 -2.63 2.18 -8.74
CA LEU A 56 -3.12 1.10 -7.89
C LEU A 56 -1.96 0.23 -7.45
N MET A 57 -1.86 -0.01 -6.14
CA MET A 57 -0.77 -0.78 -5.57
C MET A 57 -1.32 -2.02 -4.86
N HIS A 58 -0.96 -3.18 -5.39
CA HIS A 58 -1.30 -4.49 -4.84
C HIS A 58 -0.19 -5.01 -3.92
N ASP A 59 -0.57 -5.82 -2.92
CA ASP A 59 0.35 -6.55 -2.04
C ASP A 59 1.41 -5.66 -1.33
N GLN A 60 0.94 -4.73 -0.49
CA GLN A 60 1.79 -3.78 0.23
C GLN A 60 2.79 -4.41 1.21
N LYS A 61 2.56 -5.67 1.60
CA LYS A 61 3.43 -6.39 2.55
C LYS A 61 4.75 -6.80 1.92
N GLU A 62 4.77 -7.04 0.61
CA GLU A 62 5.96 -7.53 -0.09
C GLU A 62 6.80 -6.41 -0.72
N TRP A 63 6.20 -5.25 -0.96
CA TRP A 63 6.82 -4.13 -1.67
C TRP A 63 7.13 -2.96 -0.74
N THR A 64 8.35 -2.43 -0.82
CA THR A 64 8.66 -1.11 -0.29
C THR A 64 8.57 -0.06 -1.39
N HIS A 65 8.19 1.15 -1.01
CA HIS A 65 8.14 2.26 -1.94
C HIS A 65 8.69 3.56 -1.33
N ALA A 66 9.21 4.44 -2.19
CA ALA A 66 9.83 5.70 -1.80
C ALA A 66 9.59 6.80 -2.84
N ILE A 67 9.53 8.06 -2.38
CA ILE A 67 9.60 9.25 -3.23
C ILE A 67 10.96 9.90 -2.96
N PRO A 68 11.99 9.66 -3.80
CA PRO A 68 13.32 10.23 -3.59
C PRO A 68 13.33 11.74 -3.85
N PRO A 69 14.30 12.48 -3.27
CA PRO A 69 14.50 13.89 -3.58
C PRO A 69 14.86 14.05 -5.06
N GLN A 70 14.23 15.03 -5.71
CA GLN A 70 14.43 15.39 -7.12
C GLN A 70 14.66 16.90 -7.19
N PRO A 71 15.87 17.41 -6.85
CA PRO A 71 16.14 18.85 -6.63
C PRO A 71 15.78 19.79 -7.79
N CYS A 72 15.67 19.25 -9.01
CA CYS A 72 15.28 19.99 -10.21
C CYS A 72 13.79 20.36 -10.22
N VAL A 73 12.93 19.61 -9.53
CA VAL A 73 11.48 19.88 -9.45
C VAL A 73 11.25 21.00 -8.46
N LYS A 74 10.67 22.12 -8.90
CA LYS A 74 10.44 23.32 -8.06
C LYS A 74 8.98 23.46 -7.65
N GLU A 75 8.09 22.86 -8.41
CA GLU A 75 6.65 22.93 -8.27
C GLU A 75 6.15 21.91 -7.21
N PRO A 76 5.04 22.22 -6.51
CA PRO A 76 4.48 21.32 -5.52
C PRO A 76 3.75 20.13 -6.14
N ARG A 77 3.71 19.01 -5.40
CA ARG A 77 2.89 17.82 -5.69
C ARG A 77 1.98 17.49 -4.50
N ILE A 78 0.71 17.21 -4.80
CA ILE A 78 -0.26 16.65 -3.87
C ILE A 78 -0.42 15.17 -4.22
N SER A 79 -0.42 14.31 -3.19
CA SER A 79 -0.63 12.86 -3.29
C SER A 79 -1.77 12.49 -2.37
N LEU A 80 -2.82 11.91 -2.92
CA LEU A 80 -3.96 11.41 -2.15
C LEU A 80 -3.94 9.89 -2.22
N THR A 81 -3.65 9.23 -1.10
CA THR A 81 -3.65 7.77 -1.03
C THR A 81 -4.89 7.31 -0.26
N PHE A 82 -5.78 6.63 -0.95
CA PHE A 82 -6.99 6.03 -0.41
C PHE A 82 -6.68 4.60 0.01
N ARG A 83 -7.10 4.26 1.24
CA ARG A 83 -6.88 2.96 1.87
C ARG A 83 -8.16 2.55 2.57
N ARG A 84 -8.45 1.25 2.59
CA ARG A 84 -9.53 0.72 3.42
C ARG A 84 -8.98 0.39 4.80
N VAL A 85 -9.58 0.99 5.82
CA VAL A 85 -9.32 0.65 7.22
C VAL A 85 -10.41 -0.30 7.73
N TRP A 86 -10.04 -1.25 8.58
CA TRP A 86 -11.04 -1.99 9.34
C TRP A 86 -11.70 -1.06 10.36
N SER A 87 -13.02 -1.15 10.49
CA SER A 87 -13.70 -0.56 11.64
C SER A 87 -13.43 -1.44 12.87
N SER A 88 -13.46 -0.86 14.07
CA SER A 88 -13.28 -1.62 15.32
C SER A 88 -14.28 -2.79 15.45
N LEU A 89 -15.49 -2.62 14.93
CA LEU A 89 -16.49 -3.69 14.85
C LEU A 89 -16.07 -4.79 13.86
N GLN A 90 -15.55 -4.42 12.69
CA GLN A 90 -15.07 -5.38 11.71
C GLN A 90 -13.87 -6.19 12.24
N GLN A 91 -12.92 -5.54 12.92
CA GLN A 91 -11.81 -6.23 13.60
C GLN A 91 -12.33 -7.27 14.61
N SER A 92 -13.30 -6.89 15.45
CA SER A 92 -13.87 -7.83 16.43
C SER A 92 -14.64 -8.99 15.79
N LEU A 93 -15.33 -8.74 14.66
CA LEU A 93 -16.05 -9.76 13.92
C LEU A 93 -15.09 -10.73 13.22
N ASP A 94 -14.04 -10.22 12.59
CA ASP A 94 -13.02 -11.03 11.91
C ASP A 94 -12.14 -11.81 12.91
N GLU A 95 -11.90 -11.29 14.11
CA GLU A 95 -11.26 -12.02 15.22
C GLU A 95 -12.16 -13.14 15.75
N MET A 96 -13.44 -12.82 16.01
CA MET A 96 -14.42 -13.82 16.42
C MET A 96 -14.61 -14.91 15.35
N GLU A 97 -14.66 -14.57 14.07
CA GLU A 97 -14.79 -15.56 13.00
C GLU A 97 -13.56 -16.47 12.91
N ARG A 98 -12.35 -15.95 13.18
CA ARG A 98 -11.13 -16.76 13.27
C ARG A 98 -11.13 -17.71 14.48
N ASP A 99 -11.55 -17.23 15.64
CA ASP A 99 -11.55 -18.01 16.88
C ASP A 99 -12.68 -19.05 16.94
N TYR A 100 -13.83 -18.76 16.33
CA TYR A 100 -15.01 -19.63 16.31
C TYR A 100 -15.18 -20.42 15.01
N SER A 101 -14.26 -20.30 14.06
CA SER A 101 -14.21 -21.19 12.90
C SER A 101 -13.92 -22.61 13.35
N ILE A 102 -14.96 -23.44 13.38
CA ILE A 102 -14.85 -24.88 13.59
C ILE A 102 -13.96 -25.42 12.47
N PRO A 103 -12.81 -26.06 12.76
CA PRO A 103 -11.97 -26.63 11.72
C PRO A 103 -12.82 -27.64 10.94
N LEU A 104 -12.89 -27.45 9.62
CA LEU A 104 -13.61 -28.37 8.73
C LEU A 104 -13.11 -29.79 9.05
N CYS A 105 -14.01 -30.56 9.63
CA CYS A 105 -13.76 -31.83 10.30
C CYS A 105 -12.71 -32.66 9.55
N LYS A 106 -11.70 -33.16 10.28
CA LYS A 106 -10.90 -34.31 9.86
C LYS A 106 -11.88 -35.31 9.24
N ARG A 107 -11.87 -35.49 7.92
CA ARG A 107 -12.70 -36.47 7.21
C ARG A 107 -12.55 -37.78 7.97
N LEU A 108 -13.62 -38.17 8.67
CA LEU A 108 -13.80 -39.51 9.20
C LEU A 108 -13.54 -40.46 8.02
N ARG A 109 -12.37 -41.10 8.01
CA ARG A 109 -12.19 -42.30 7.20
C ARG A 109 -13.19 -43.30 7.79
N ARG A 110 -14.27 -43.56 7.06
CA ARG A 110 -15.03 -44.79 7.22
C ARG A 110 -14.23 -45.88 6.52
N ASP A 111 -13.99 -46.91 7.32
CA ASP A 111 -13.58 -48.29 7.04
C ASP A 111 -12.26 -48.53 6.31
#